data_AF-A0A7V3ALV6-F1
#
_entry.id   AF-A0A7V3ALV6-F1
#
_cell.length_a   1.000
_cell.length_b   1.000
_cell.length_c   1.000
_cell.angle_alpha   90.00
_cell.angle_beta   90.00
_cell.angle_gamma   90.00
#
_symmetry.space_group_name_H-M   'P 1'
#
loop_
_entity.id
_entity.type
_entity.pdbx_description
1 polymer ?
#
loop_
_entity_poly.entity_id
_entity_poly.type
_entity_poly.pdbx_seq_one_letter_code
_entity_poly.pdbx_strand_id
1 'polypeptide(L)' 'MANKTEACELLGIFRNYQRQQPLDEKDAFDQAQAAILNVVQALRELVLENNILAAIGDAKSPNAVSRALRSRLSPLK' A
#
# COMPACT_ATOMS: atom_id res chain seq x y z
N MET A 1 -7.21 -27.65 -15.45
CA MET A 1 -7.76 -26.33 -15.83
C MET A 1 -8.46 -25.66 -14.64
N ALA A 2 -7.81 -25.57 -13.48
CA ALA A 2 -8.45 -25.10 -12.24
C ALA A 2 -8.24 -23.60 -11.92
N ASN A 3 -7.38 -22.88 -12.63
CA ASN A 3 -6.75 -21.69 -12.02
C ASN A 3 -7.41 -20.32 -12.25
N LYS A 4 -8.34 -20.15 -13.20
CA LYS A 4 -8.89 -18.80 -13.52
C LYS A 4 -10.13 -18.44 -12.72
N THR A 5 -11.02 -19.40 -12.50
CA THR A 5 -12.31 -19.16 -11.84
C THR A 5 -12.13 -18.95 -10.34
N GLU A 6 -11.36 -19.82 -9.68
CA GLU A 6 -11.06 -19.71 -8.24
C GLU A 6 -10.28 -18.43 -7.92
N ALA A 7 -9.33 -18.03 -8.77
CA ALA A 7 -8.59 -16.78 -8.60
C ALA A 7 -9.50 -15.54 -8.70
N CYS A 8 -10.48 -15.55 -9.60
CA CYS A 8 -11.46 -14.47 -9.73
C CYS A 8 -12.41 -14.39 -8.52
N GLU A 9 -12.84 -15.54 -7.98
CA GLU A 9 -13.69 -15.58 -6.78
C GLU A 9 -12.95 -15.09 -5.54
N LEU A 10 -11.71 -15.54 -5.33
CA LEU A 10 -10.85 -15.06 -4.24
C LEU A 10 -10.59 -13.54 -4.33
N LEU A 11 -10.37 -13.02 -5.54
CA LEU A 11 -10.24 -11.57 -5.76
C LEU A 11 -11.54 -10.82 -5.43
N GLY A 12 -12.71 -11.41 -5.72
CA GLY A 12 -14.01 -10.85 -5.38
C GLY A 12 -14.23 -10.77 -3.87
N ILE A 13 -13.93 -11.86 -3.15
CA ILE A 13 -14.02 -11.94 -1.69
C ILE A 13 -13.06 -10.92 -1.05
N PHE A 14 -11.81 -10.86 -1.51
CA PHE A 14 -10.82 -9.92 -0.99
C PHE A 14 -11.23 -8.46 -1.19
N ARG A 15 -11.76 -8.11 -2.37
CA ARG A 15 -12.27 -6.75 -2.65
C ARG A 15 -13.47 -6.40 -1.77
N ASN A 16 -14.37 -7.34 -1.53
CA ASN A 16 -15.50 -7.12 -0.64
C ASN A 16 -15.05 -6.97 0.82
N TYR A 17 -14.10 -7.76 1.28
CA TYR A 17 -13.50 -7.62 2.60
C TYR A 17 -12.84 -6.24 2.77
N GLN A 18 -12.09 -5.77 1.77
CA GLN A 18 -11.50 -4.42 1.77
C GLN A 18 -12.55 -3.30 1.78
N ARG A 19 -13.74 -3.52 1.19
CA ARG A 19 -14.84 -2.54 1.20
C ARG A 19 -15.66 -2.57 2.50
N GLN A 20 -15.74 -3.74 3.14
CA GLN A 20 -16.55 -3.98 4.32
C GLN A 20 -15.81 -3.74 5.64
N GLN A 21 -14.50 -3.49 5.60
CA GLN A 21 -13.81 -2.90 6.74
C GLN A 21 -13.93 -1.37 6.64
N PRO A 22 -14.91 -0.74 7.32
CA PRO A 22 -14.76 0.67 7.63
C PRO A 22 -13.60 0.73 8.61
N LEU A 23 -12.40 1.00 8.10
CA LEU A 23 -11.35 1.48 8.97
C LEU A 23 -11.88 2.77 9.56
N ASP A 24 -12.08 2.76 10.87
CA ASP A 24 -12.27 3.99 11.62
C ASP A 24 -11.15 4.94 11.16
N GLU A 25 -11.46 6.20 10.86
CA GLU A 25 -10.50 7.10 10.19
C GLU A 25 -9.18 7.20 10.97
N LYS A 26 -9.26 7.00 12.29
CA LYS A 26 -8.12 6.89 13.20
C LYS A 26 -7.28 5.63 12.96
N ASP A 27 -7.90 4.47 12.79
CA ASP A 27 -7.20 3.21 12.49
C ASP A 27 -6.54 3.26 11.10
N ALA A 28 -7.20 3.91 10.13
CA ALA A 28 -6.60 4.13 8.80
C ALA A 28 -5.35 5.00 8.87
N PHE A 29 -5.38 6.04 9.71
CA PHE A 29 -4.24 6.94 9.91
C PHE A 29 -3.07 6.24 10.60
N ASP A 30 -3.31 5.51 11.69
CA ASP A 30 -2.27 4.77 12.43
C ASP A 30 -1.62 3.71 11.53
N GLN A 31 -2.42 3.01 10.73
CA GLN A 31 -1.90 2.05 9.75
C GLN A 31 -1.09 2.73 8.63
N ALA A 32 -1.51 3.90 8.16
CA ALA A 32 -0.76 4.66 7.18
C ALA A 32 0.60 5.08 7.74
N GLN A 33 0.64 5.56 8.99
CA GLN A 33 1.88 5.96 9.66
C GLN A 33 2.82 4.77 9.85
N ALA A 34 2.30 3.61 10.28
CA ALA A 34 3.09 2.38 10.36
C ALA A 34 3.64 1.95 8.99
N ALA A 35 2.84 2.06 7.93
CA ALA A 35 3.28 1.74 6.57
C ALA A 35 4.40 2.69 6.10
N ILE A 36 4.30 4.00 6.39
CA ILE A 36 5.34 4.98 6.07
C ILE A 36 6.65 4.60 6.75
N LEU A 37 6.62 4.32 8.06
CA LEU A 37 7.81 3.94 8.82
C LEU A 37 8.48 2.69 8.27
N ASN A 38 7.70 1.67 7.94
CA ASN A 38 8.23 0.44 7.35
C ASN A 38 8.90 0.70 5.99
N VAL A 39 8.31 1.56 5.15
CA VAL A 39 8.89 1.92 3.85
C VAL A 39 10.18 2.73 4.03
N VAL A 40 10.19 3.70 4.95
CA VAL A 40 11.38 4.49 5.26
C VAL A 40 12.50 3.58 5.76
N GLN A 41 12.23 2.68 6.69
CA GLN A 41 13.24 1.73 7.20
C GLN A 41 13.77 0.80 6.11
N ALA A 42 12.90 0.25 5.27
CA ALA A 42 13.30 -0.66 4.19
C ALA A 42 14.17 0.02 3.12
N LEU A 43 14.02 1.33 2.94
CA LEU A 43 14.70 2.08 1.88
C LEU A 43 15.81 3.01 2.40
N ARG A 44 16.01 3.16 3.72
CA ARG A 44 16.92 4.17 4.29
C ARG A 44 18.36 4.09 3.79
N GLU A 45 18.82 2.90 3.41
CA GLU A 45 20.19 2.66 2.93
C GLU A 45 20.31 2.77 1.40
N LEU A 46 19.17 2.85 0.70
CA LEU A 46 19.10 2.91 -0.76
C LEU A 46 18.69 4.29 -1.26
N VAL A 47 17.87 5.00 -0.49
CA VAL A 47 17.27 6.28 -0.84
C VAL A 47 17.23 7.17 0.40
N LEU A 48 17.54 8.46 0.24
CA LEU A 48 17.43 9.44 1.33
C LEU A 48 15.99 9.51 1.83
N GLU A 49 15.82 9.56 3.15
CA GLU A 49 14.52 9.62 3.82
C GLU A 49 13.62 10.73 3.27
N ASN A 50 14.17 11.94 3.04
CA ASN A 50 13.42 13.06 2.46
C ASN A 50 12.82 12.74 1.08
N ASN A 51 13.53 11.97 0.25
CA ASN A 51 13.04 11.56 -1.07
C ASN A 51 11.93 10.50 -0.95
N ILE A 52 12.02 9.63 0.05
CA ILE A 52 10.99 8.63 0.35
C ILE A 52 9.72 9.32 0.85
N LEU A 53 9.85 10.24 1.81
CA LEU A 53 8.71 11.01 2.34
C LEU A 53 8.08 11.89 1.25
N ALA A 54 8.88 12.56 0.42
CA ALA A 54 8.38 13.34 -0.72
C ALA A 54 7.69 12.46 -1.78
N ALA A 55 8.13 11.21 -1.95
CA ALA A 55 7.47 10.26 -2.83
C ALA A 55 6.11 9.83 -2.29
N ILE A 56 5.99 9.60 -0.98
CA ILE A 56 4.76 9.16 -0.32
C ILE A 56 3.74 10.32 -0.21
N GLY A 57 4.20 11.53 0.12
CA GLY A 57 3.35 12.70 0.33
C GLY A 57 2.39 12.54 1.53
N ASP A 58 1.23 13.18 1.46
CA ASP A 58 0.21 13.17 2.53
C ASP A 58 -0.68 11.92 2.51
N ALA A 59 -0.09 10.74 2.32
CA ALA A 59 -0.83 9.49 2.22
C ALA A 59 -1.55 9.15 3.54
N LYS A 60 -2.88 9.16 3.52
CA LYS A 60 -3.75 8.88 4.68
C LYS A 60 -4.17 7.41 4.84
N SER A 61 -3.66 6.52 3.99
CA SER A 61 -3.93 5.08 4.08
C SER A 61 -2.74 4.25 3.60
N PRO A 62 -2.56 3.02 4.08
CA PRO A 62 -1.50 2.12 3.63
C PRO A 62 -1.48 1.89 2.10
N ASN A 63 -2.67 1.84 1.50
CA ASN A 63 -2.80 1.69 0.05
C ASN A 63 -2.31 2.93 -0.71
N ALA A 64 -2.54 4.13 -0.18
CA ALA A 64 -2.03 5.36 -0.77
C ALA A 64 -0.49 5.37 -0.74
N VAL A 65 0.12 4.98 0.38
CA VAL A 65 1.59 4.81 0.52
C VAL A 65 2.12 3.85 -0.55
N SER A 66 1.50 2.67 -0.67
CA SER A 66 1.89 1.65 -1.66
C SER A 66 1.77 2.13 -3.10
N ARG A 67 0.71 2.87 -3.43
CA ARG A 67 0.50 3.44 -4.76
C ARG A 67 1.53 4.51 -5.10
N ALA A 68 1.82 5.38 -4.14
CA ALA A 68 2.81 6.45 -4.29
C ALA A 68 4.23 5.88 -4.51
N LEU A 69 4.57 4.79 -3.83
CA LEU A 69 5.83 4.11 -4.05
C LEU A 69 5.89 3.45 -5.44
N ARG A 70 4.84 2.72 -5.82
CA ARG A 70 4.78 2.03 -7.13
C ARG A 70 4.80 2.99 -8.32
N SER A 71 4.21 4.18 -8.22
CA SER A 71 4.25 5.16 -9.31
C SER A 71 5.66 5.71 -9.57
N ARG A 72 6.55 5.60 -8.59
CA ARG A 72 7.96 6.01 -8.67
C ARG A 72 8.88 4.87 -9.09
N LEU A 73 8.48 3.62 -8.87
CA LEU A 73 9.21 2.44 -9.32
C LEU A 73 8.92 2.20 -10.81
N SER A 74 9.96 2.10 -11.62
CA SER A 74 9.84 1.71 -13.03
C SER A 74 9.06 0.40 -13.13
N PRO A 75 8.13 0.25 -14.10
CA PRO A 75 7.41 -1.01 -14.27
C PRO A 75 8.41 -2.14 -14.51
N LEU A 76 8.23 -3.25 -13.78
CA LEU A 76 9.00 -4.47 -14.00
C LEU A 76 8.71 -4.95 -15.44
N LYS A 77 9.76 -4.99 -16.26
CA LYS A 77 9.71 -5.52 -17.63
C LYS A 77 9.61 -7.05 -17.62
#